data_AF-A0A836Q1E3-F1
#
_entry.id   AF-A0A836Q1E3-F1
#
_cell.length_a   1.000
_cell.length_b   1.000
_cell.length_c   1.000
_cell.angle_alpha   90.00
_cell.angle_beta   90.00
_cell.angle_gamma   90.00
#
_symmetry.space_group_name_H-M   'P 1'
#
loop_
_entity.id
_entity.type
_entity.pdbx_description
1 polymer ?
#
loop_
_entity_poly.entity_id
_entity_poly.type
_entity_poly.pdbx_seq_one_letter_code
_entity_poly.pdbx_strand_id
1 'polypeptide(L)'
;MNQPQPQGRAQIESASGFPLITVSLLLGLMVVYYMSSTTANDRFFEMTGHGFRADDAVLAFQSGNWGKIFNMMYANFASLHYVQLFFSAYFIWVFGGHIEGKMGPGRLGLLVLLGLTVPWVAVALLNSGKGSETIYVGPMFVTTALMGAYLVLPPEKQRLKSWMPKNRHQIFDTEERKDVRDHYIKNPMVFVGVFVVVQIAFHFACGILYPGFDTLDLVATAISFGIGYGIAHFLLSAATGNVQDAPMKLGVLHHYRKLIAIDVPHEQALMGTSKALGLPYEQVRDWVNKDKGKMKIRNL
;
A
#
# COMPACT_ATOMS: atom_id res chain seq x y z
N MET A 1 -4.34 -9.02 -45.73
CA MET A 1 -4.08 -9.97 -44.63
C MET A 1 -3.80 -9.16 -43.37
N ASN A 2 -4.80 -8.99 -42.51
CA ASN A 2 -4.66 -8.20 -41.28
C ASN A 2 -4.00 -9.05 -40.20
N GLN A 3 -2.78 -8.69 -39.83
CA GLN A 3 -2.05 -9.34 -38.74
C GLN A 3 -2.79 -9.09 -37.41
N PRO A 4 -2.90 -10.10 -36.53
CA PRO A 4 -3.45 -9.90 -35.19
C PRO A 4 -2.51 -9.02 -34.35
N GLN A 5 -3.05 -7.94 -33.78
CA GLN A 5 -2.35 -7.09 -32.81
C GLN A 5 -1.97 -7.88 -31.54
N PRO A 6 -0.85 -7.57 -30.86
CA PRO A 6 -0.32 -8.39 -29.79
C PRO A 6 -1.06 -8.20 -28.46
N GLN A 7 -1.61 -9.31 -27.98
CA GLN A 7 -1.63 -9.83 -26.60
C GLN A 7 -1.65 -8.80 -25.44
N GLY A 8 -2.81 -8.71 -24.79
CA GLY A 8 -3.04 -7.93 -23.58
C GLY A 8 -2.09 -8.29 -22.45
N ARG A 9 -1.25 -7.32 -22.09
CA ARG A 9 -0.40 -7.30 -20.90
C ARG A 9 -1.30 -7.06 -19.70
N ALA A 10 -1.31 -7.95 -18.71
CA ALA A 10 -1.96 -7.64 -17.43
C ALA A 10 -1.17 -6.50 -16.77
N GLN A 11 -1.77 -5.32 -16.75
CA GLN A 11 -1.25 -4.16 -16.03
C GLN A 11 -2.01 -4.09 -14.70
N ILE A 12 -1.30 -3.95 -13.58
CA ILE A 12 -1.94 -3.54 -12.33
C ILE A 12 -2.18 -2.04 -12.49
N GLU A 13 -3.28 -1.68 -13.14
CA GLU A 13 -3.74 -0.30 -13.19
C GLU A 13 -4.20 0.11 -11.80
N SER A 14 -3.84 1.33 -11.40
CA SER A 14 -4.45 1.95 -10.23
C SER A 14 -5.95 2.04 -10.46
N ALA A 15 -6.75 1.42 -9.60
CA ALA A 15 -8.18 1.67 -9.62
C ALA A 15 -8.36 3.17 -9.35
N SER A 16 -9.04 3.89 -10.26
CA SER A 16 -9.28 5.33 -10.16
C SER A 16 -10.33 5.67 -9.10
N GLY A 17 -10.14 5.16 -7.88
CA GLY A 17 -10.98 5.41 -6.72
C GLY A 17 -10.46 6.59 -5.91
N PHE A 18 -11.38 7.32 -5.28
CA PHE A 18 -11.03 8.34 -4.29
C PHE A 18 -10.33 7.66 -3.09
N PRO A 19 -9.15 8.15 -2.63
CA PRO A 19 -8.37 7.51 -1.58
C PRO A 19 -8.96 7.79 -0.19
N LEU A 20 -10.01 7.04 0.14
CA LEU A 20 -10.86 7.24 1.32
C LEU A 20 -10.10 7.05 2.64
N ILE A 21 -9.27 6.00 2.76
CA ILE A 21 -8.51 5.73 3.98
C ILE A 21 -7.42 6.77 4.17
N THR A 22 -6.71 7.12 3.11
CA THR A 22 -5.67 8.15 3.15
C THR A 22 -6.26 9.49 3.57
N VAL A 23 -7.38 9.91 2.98
CA VAL A 23 -8.07 11.14 3.37
C VAL A 23 -8.56 11.07 4.82
N SER A 24 -9.06 9.92 5.27
CA SER A 24 -9.49 9.74 6.67
C SER A 24 -8.31 9.91 7.65
N LEU A 25 -7.13 9.39 7.32
CA LEU A 25 -5.93 9.58 8.14
C LEU A 25 -5.48 11.04 8.19
N LEU A 26 -5.55 11.74 7.05
CA LEU A 26 -5.22 13.16 6.97
C LEU A 26 -6.19 14.02 7.79
N LEU A 27 -7.50 13.74 7.69
CA LEU A 27 -8.51 14.40 8.51
C LEU A 27 -8.28 14.11 9.99
N GLY A 28 -7.97 12.87 10.37
CA GLY A 28 -7.61 12.50 11.73
C GLY A 28 -6.45 13.34 12.27
N LEU A 29 -5.36 13.46 11.51
CA LEU A 29 -4.21 14.29 11.88
C LEU A 29 -4.59 15.76 12.09
N MET A 30 -5.36 16.33 11.15
CA MET A 30 -5.76 17.74 11.22
C MET A 30 -6.71 18.00 12.39
N VAL A 31 -7.67 17.12 12.62
CA VAL A 31 -8.64 17.25 13.72
C VAL A 31 -7.96 17.14 15.08
N VAL A 32 -7.10 16.14 15.27
CA VAL A 32 -6.36 15.97 16.53
C VAL A 32 -5.40 17.12 16.79
N TYR A 33 -4.73 17.62 15.75
CA TYR A 33 -3.90 18.81 15.88
C TYR A 33 -4.72 20.07 16.22
N TYR A 34 -5.88 20.24 15.59
CA TYR A 34 -6.77 21.36 15.86
C TYR A 34 -7.29 21.31 17.30
N MET A 35 -7.78 20.16 17.76
CA MET A 35 -8.23 19.95 19.14
C MET A 35 -7.14 20.29 20.15
N SER A 36 -5.91 19.80 19.93
CA SER A 36 -4.76 20.12 20.79
C SER A 36 -4.24 21.56 20.68
N SER A 37 -4.73 22.33 19.69
CA SER A 37 -4.39 23.75 19.51
C SER A 37 -5.39 24.70 20.14
N THR A 38 -6.65 24.30 20.29
CA THR A 38 -7.74 25.14 20.80
C THR A 38 -7.77 25.26 22.31
N THR A 39 -7.14 24.35 23.04
CA THR A 39 -7.12 24.34 24.50
C THR A 39 -5.92 25.13 25.00
N ALA A 40 -6.08 26.47 24.96
CA ALA A 40 -4.98 27.44 25.00
C ALA A 40 -4.12 27.47 26.27
N ASN A 41 -4.54 26.86 27.38
CA ASN A 41 -3.81 26.98 28.65
C ASN A 41 -2.81 25.84 28.91
N ASP A 42 -2.84 24.75 28.14
CA ASP A 42 -2.19 23.51 28.57
C ASP A 42 -1.83 22.56 27.41
N ARG A 43 -1.30 23.11 26.32
CA ARG A 43 -0.92 22.36 25.11
C ARG A 43 -0.03 21.14 25.41
N PHE A 44 0.87 21.29 26.39
CA PHE A 44 1.74 20.21 26.87
C PHE A 44 1.00 19.17 27.70
N PHE A 45 0.04 19.58 28.54
CA PHE A 45 -0.81 18.68 29.31
C PHE A 45 -1.71 17.84 28.39
N GLU A 46 -2.30 18.43 27.35
CA GLU A 46 -3.06 17.66 26.37
C GLU A 46 -2.17 16.74 25.52
N MET A 47 -0.96 17.17 25.17
CA MET A 47 0.00 16.28 24.51
C MET A 47 0.46 15.12 25.39
N THR A 48 0.50 15.28 26.73
CA THR A 48 0.68 14.14 27.63
C THR A 48 -0.54 13.22 27.68
N GLY A 49 -1.75 13.76 27.50
CA GLY A 49 -2.98 12.97 27.39
C GLY A 49 -3.16 12.25 26.05
N HIS A 50 -2.59 12.81 24.98
CA HIS A 50 -2.69 12.30 23.62
C HIS A 50 -1.45 11.51 23.15
N GLY A 51 -0.32 11.68 23.84
CA GLY A 51 0.90 10.92 23.62
C GLY A 51 0.87 9.57 24.32
N PHE A 52 1.84 8.74 23.98
CA PHE A 52 1.94 7.39 24.52
C PHE A 52 3.20 7.23 25.36
N ARG A 53 3.03 6.81 26.61
CA ARG A 53 4.12 6.41 27.49
C ARG A 53 4.04 4.91 27.74
N ALA A 54 5.19 4.23 27.62
CA ALA A 54 5.24 2.76 27.71
C ALA A 54 4.75 2.23 29.06
N ASP A 55 5.11 2.89 30.16
CA ASP A 55 4.70 2.50 31.51
C ASP A 55 3.17 2.66 31.72
N ASP A 56 2.55 3.68 31.12
CA ASP A 56 1.10 3.89 31.22
C ASP A 56 0.30 2.80 30.51
N ALA A 57 0.86 2.21 29.44
CA ALA A 57 0.23 1.12 28.72
C ALA A 57 0.15 -0.16 29.56
N VAL A 58 1.22 -0.49 30.29
CA VAL A 58 1.26 -1.66 31.16
C VAL A 58 0.35 -1.47 32.37
N LEU A 59 0.33 -0.28 32.96
CA LEU A 59 -0.61 0.07 34.02
C LEU A 59 -2.06 0.05 33.53
N ALA A 60 -2.33 0.54 32.31
CA ALA A 60 -3.66 0.48 31.70
C ALA A 60 -4.12 -0.96 31.45
N PHE A 61 -3.21 -1.84 31.02
CA PHE A 61 -3.48 -3.26 30.84
C PHE A 61 -3.80 -3.95 32.17
N GLN A 62 -3.00 -3.69 33.21
CA GLN A 62 -3.21 -4.25 34.55
C GLN A 62 -4.51 -3.75 35.20
N SER A 63 -4.87 -2.49 34.97
CA SER A 63 -6.09 -1.87 35.51
C SER A 63 -7.35 -2.12 34.67
N GLY A 64 -7.25 -2.82 33.53
CA GLY A 64 -8.37 -3.05 32.62
C GLY A 64 -8.93 -1.77 31.99
N ASN A 65 -8.14 -0.68 31.95
CA ASN A 65 -8.57 0.60 31.40
C ASN A 65 -8.38 0.62 29.88
N TRP A 66 -9.34 0.06 29.16
CA TRP A 66 -9.33 0.00 27.69
C TRP A 66 -9.26 1.37 27.02
N GLY A 67 -9.81 2.42 27.64
CA GLY A 67 -9.72 3.79 27.11
C GLY A 67 -8.28 4.27 26.98
N LYS A 68 -7.46 4.06 28.01
CA LYS A 68 -6.02 4.39 27.98
C LYS A 68 -5.23 3.50 27.01
N ILE A 69 -5.67 2.25 26.81
CA ILE A 69 -5.10 1.36 25.79
C ILE A 69 -5.38 1.95 24.40
N PHE A 70 -6.59 2.44 24.12
CA PHE A 70 -6.91 3.09 22.84
C PHE A 70 -6.14 4.39 22.60
N ASN A 71 -5.64 5.08 23.64
CA ASN A 71 -4.76 6.24 23.45
C ASN A 71 -3.48 5.90 22.68
N MET A 72 -3.03 4.63 22.66
CA MET A 72 -1.90 4.22 21.82
C MET A 72 -2.16 4.46 20.33
N MET A 73 -3.41 4.27 19.88
CA MET A 73 -3.80 4.54 18.50
C MET A 73 -3.91 6.04 18.26
N TYR A 74 -4.37 6.79 19.26
CA TYR A 74 -4.52 8.24 19.21
C TYR A 74 -3.17 8.97 19.12
N ALA A 75 -2.11 8.43 19.73
CA ALA A 75 -0.75 8.97 19.67
C ALA A 75 -0.19 9.08 18.24
N ASN A 76 -0.67 8.25 17.31
CA ASN A 76 -0.33 8.36 15.89
C ASN A 76 -0.84 9.65 15.25
N PHE A 77 -1.86 10.28 15.82
CA PHE A 77 -2.47 11.50 15.28
C PHE A 77 -2.00 12.77 15.99
N ALA A 78 -1.33 12.63 17.14
CA ALA A 78 -0.75 13.75 17.86
C ALA A 78 0.45 14.33 17.10
N SER A 79 0.56 15.66 16.99
CA SER A 79 1.70 16.33 16.35
C SER A 79 2.15 17.51 17.20
N LEU A 80 3.43 17.57 17.57
CA LEU A 80 3.98 18.60 18.45
C LEU A 80 3.97 19.98 17.81
N HIS A 81 4.17 20.02 16.50
CA HIS A 81 4.36 21.26 15.75
C HIS A 81 3.69 21.21 14.38
N TYR A 82 3.30 22.36 13.83
CA TYR A 82 2.64 22.43 12.51
C TYR A 82 3.56 21.95 11.38
N VAL A 83 4.88 22.12 11.53
CA VAL A 83 5.87 21.60 10.56
C VAL A 83 5.85 20.07 10.55
N GLN A 84 5.81 19.44 11.73
CA GLN A 84 5.67 17.99 11.86
C GLN A 84 4.37 17.53 11.20
N LEU A 85 3.24 18.19 11.52
CA LEU A 85 1.95 17.92 10.90
C LEU A 85 2.00 18.00 9.37
N PHE A 86 2.59 19.05 8.82
CA PHE A 86 2.68 19.26 7.38
C PHE A 86 3.44 18.13 6.68
N PHE A 87 4.64 17.79 7.16
CA PHE A 87 5.43 16.71 6.57
C PHE A 87 4.78 15.34 6.79
N SER A 88 4.21 15.08 7.96
CA SER A 88 3.45 13.87 8.22
C SER A 88 2.26 13.70 7.27
N ALA A 89 1.47 14.77 7.08
CA ALA A 89 0.37 14.79 6.12
C ALA A 89 0.86 14.57 4.68
N TYR A 90 1.97 15.22 4.30
CA TYR A 90 2.58 15.05 2.98
C TYR A 90 2.99 13.59 2.73
N PHE A 91 3.68 12.94 3.67
CA PHE A 91 4.11 11.55 3.49
C PHE A 91 2.95 10.54 3.51
N ILE A 92 1.92 10.77 4.34
CA ILE A 92 0.70 9.96 4.29
C ILE A 92 0.02 10.11 2.94
N TRP A 93 -0.05 11.32 2.38
CA TRP A 93 -0.63 11.53 1.06
C TRP A 93 0.18 10.82 -0.03
N VAL A 94 1.50 11.02 -0.06
CA VAL A 94 2.38 10.45 -1.09
C VAL A 94 2.39 8.92 -1.05
N PHE A 95 2.59 8.32 0.13
CA PHE A 95 2.63 6.87 0.25
C PHE A 95 1.23 6.25 0.26
N GLY A 96 0.34 6.78 1.10
CA GLY A 96 -1.02 6.27 1.28
C GLY A 96 -1.85 6.37 0.00
N GLY A 97 -1.88 7.54 -0.65
CA GLY A 97 -2.66 7.72 -1.88
C GLY A 97 -2.20 6.79 -3.00
N HIS A 98 -0.89 6.57 -3.10
CA HIS A 98 -0.31 5.66 -4.07
C HIS A 98 -0.65 4.19 -3.81
N ILE A 99 -0.51 3.75 -2.56
CA ILE A 99 -0.81 2.38 -2.14
C ILE A 99 -2.31 2.10 -2.24
N GLU A 100 -3.16 3.05 -1.84
CA GLU A 100 -4.61 2.92 -1.89
C GLU A 100 -5.11 2.73 -3.32
N GLY A 101 -4.54 3.47 -4.28
CA GLY A 101 -4.85 3.31 -5.70
C GLY A 101 -4.54 1.90 -6.23
N LYS A 102 -3.54 1.20 -5.66
CA LYS A 102 -3.13 -0.14 -6.09
C LYS A 102 -3.84 -1.28 -5.34
N MET A 103 -4.04 -1.12 -4.03
CA MET A 103 -4.57 -2.19 -3.18
C MET A 103 -6.08 -2.06 -2.92
N GLY A 104 -6.62 -0.86 -3.11
CA GLY A 104 -7.98 -0.50 -2.70
C GLY A 104 -8.06 -0.16 -1.19
N PRO A 105 -9.15 0.52 -0.79
CA PRO A 105 -9.32 1.06 0.57
C PRO A 105 -9.36 -0.03 1.64
N GLY A 106 -10.06 -1.15 1.41
CA GLY A 106 -10.21 -2.20 2.44
C GLY A 106 -8.89 -2.85 2.85
N ARG A 107 -7.99 -3.13 1.88
CA ARG A 107 -6.69 -3.73 2.15
C ARG A 107 -5.73 -2.74 2.79
N LEU A 108 -5.77 -1.48 2.38
CA LEU A 108 -5.00 -0.42 3.02
C LEU A 108 -5.48 -0.21 4.47
N GLY A 109 -6.79 -0.25 4.72
CA GLY A 109 -7.36 -0.14 6.06
C GLY A 109 -6.81 -1.19 7.04
N LEU A 110 -6.66 -2.44 6.59
CA LEU A 110 -6.05 -3.50 7.41
C LEU A 110 -4.57 -3.23 7.71
N LEU A 111 -3.81 -2.78 6.71
CA LEU A 111 -2.40 -2.41 6.89
C LEU A 111 -2.25 -1.26 7.88
N VAL A 112 -3.08 -0.23 7.74
CA VAL A 112 -3.12 0.94 8.62
C VAL A 112 -3.49 0.53 10.04
N LEU A 113 -4.49 -0.33 10.22
CA LEU A 113 -4.90 -0.82 11.54
C LEU A 113 -3.77 -1.58 12.24
N LEU A 114 -3.02 -2.41 11.52
CA LEU A 114 -1.86 -3.12 12.06
C LEU A 114 -0.69 -2.18 12.36
N GLY A 115 -0.44 -1.18 11.49
CA GLY A 115 0.56 -0.13 11.74
C GLY A 115 0.21 0.80 12.91
N LEU A 116 -1.08 0.99 13.20
CA LEU A 116 -1.59 1.78 14.32
C LEU A 116 -1.52 1.05 15.67
N THR A 117 -1.32 -0.26 15.69
CA THR A 117 -1.47 -1.08 16.91
C THR A 117 -0.19 -1.85 17.26
N VAL A 118 0.33 -2.66 16.34
CA VAL A 118 1.42 -3.59 16.63
C VAL A 118 2.72 -2.90 17.05
N PRO A 119 3.17 -1.80 16.39
CA PRO A 119 4.38 -1.09 16.80
C PRO A 119 4.28 -0.54 18.22
N TRP A 120 3.10 -0.06 18.64
CA TRP A 120 2.87 0.47 19.98
C TRP A 120 2.92 -0.61 21.06
N VAL A 121 2.41 -1.81 20.77
CA VAL A 121 2.58 -2.97 21.66
C VAL A 121 4.06 -3.30 21.83
N ALA A 122 4.86 -3.22 20.76
CA ALA A 122 6.31 -3.42 20.86
C ALA A 122 6.98 -2.34 21.71
N VAL A 123 6.61 -1.05 21.55
CA VAL A 123 7.11 0.03 22.43
C VAL A 123 6.76 -0.25 23.89
N ALA A 124 5.52 -0.65 24.18
CA ALA A 124 5.08 -0.99 25.53
C ALA A 124 5.93 -2.10 26.15
N LEU A 125 6.13 -3.21 25.42
CA LEU A 125 6.87 -4.37 25.93
C LEU A 125 8.37 -4.11 26.06
N LEU A 126 8.96 -3.33 25.16
CA LEU A 126 10.40 -3.10 25.13
C LEU A 126 10.85 -1.99 26.08
N ASN A 127 10.00 -1.00 26.34
CA ASN A 127 10.35 0.18 27.13
C ASN A 127 9.70 0.22 28.52
N SER A 128 8.69 -0.63 28.79
CA SER A 128 8.08 -0.72 30.12
C SER A 128 9.09 -1.17 31.18
N GLY A 129 9.02 -0.57 32.37
CA GLY A 129 9.80 -0.96 33.54
C GLY A 129 11.26 -0.49 33.51
N LYS A 130 11.65 0.27 32.47
CA LYS A 130 12.97 0.92 32.39
C LYS A 130 13.00 2.31 33.04
N GLY A 131 11.86 2.77 33.57
CA GLY A 131 11.72 4.13 34.12
C GLY A 131 11.85 5.21 33.05
N SER A 132 11.50 4.90 31.81
CA SER A 132 11.59 5.86 30.70
C SER A 132 10.39 6.79 30.76
N GLU A 133 10.64 8.07 31.08
CA GLU A 133 9.62 9.13 31.06
C GLU A 133 9.29 9.62 29.64
N THR A 134 9.89 9.01 28.60
CA THR A 134 9.69 9.42 27.21
C THR A 134 8.24 9.20 26.75
N ILE A 135 7.64 10.28 26.26
CA ILE A 135 6.32 10.29 25.65
C ILE A 135 6.49 10.27 24.13
N TYR A 136 6.00 9.20 23.50
CA TYR A 136 6.06 9.02 22.07
C TYR A 136 4.83 9.63 21.38
N VAL A 137 5.06 10.38 20.30
CA VAL A 137 4.01 11.09 19.55
C VAL A 137 4.27 11.07 18.04
N GLY A 138 3.21 11.09 17.25
CA GLY A 138 3.28 11.27 15.81
C GLY A 138 2.97 10.02 14.99
N PRO A 139 2.64 10.18 13.70
CA PRO A 139 2.27 9.09 12.81
C PRO A 139 3.49 8.31 12.30
N MET A 140 4.61 8.32 13.02
CA MET A 140 5.86 7.74 12.55
C MET A 140 5.69 6.26 12.22
N PHE A 141 5.04 5.49 13.08
CA PHE A 141 4.84 4.06 12.83
C PHE A 141 3.93 3.81 11.63
N VAL A 142 2.80 4.51 11.53
CA VAL A 142 1.89 4.39 10.37
C VAL A 142 2.60 4.76 9.06
N THR A 143 3.29 5.90 9.03
CA THR A 143 4.01 6.35 7.84
C THR A 143 5.14 5.40 7.44
N THR A 144 5.79 4.76 8.42
CA THR A 144 6.83 3.76 8.16
C THR A 144 6.24 2.43 7.66
N ALA A 145 5.06 2.01 8.15
CA ALA A 145 4.33 0.88 7.57
C ALA A 145 3.90 1.17 6.12
N LEU A 146 3.42 2.38 5.84
CA LEU A 146 3.12 2.82 4.48
C LEU A 146 4.39 2.83 3.61
N MET A 147 5.52 3.30 4.13
CA MET A 147 6.81 3.24 3.41
C MET A 147 7.22 1.80 3.09
N GLY A 148 7.07 0.86 4.04
CA GLY A 148 7.35 -0.56 3.80
C GLY A 148 6.51 -1.14 2.67
N ALA A 149 5.21 -0.81 2.64
CA ALA A 149 4.31 -1.20 1.55
C ALA A 149 4.62 -0.50 0.22
N TYR A 150 5.02 0.76 0.26
CA TYR A 150 5.40 1.55 -0.91
C TYR A 150 6.58 0.95 -1.66
N LEU A 151 7.56 0.36 -0.94
CA LEU A 151 8.70 -0.32 -1.57
C LEU A 151 8.31 -1.61 -2.32
N VAL A 152 7.28 -2.33 -1.86
CA VAL A 152 6.78 -3.52 -2.54
C VAL A 152 5.92 -3.15 -3.75
N LEU A 153 5.16 -2.06 -3.64
CA LEU A 153 4.25 -1.56 -4.66
C LEU A 153 4.69 -0.19 -5.20
N PRO A 154 5.91 -0.07 -5.76
CA PRO A 154 6.48 1.20 -6.21
C PRO A 154 5.59 1.85 -7.27
N PRO A 155 5.63 3.18 -7.44
CA PRO A 155 4.76 3.90 -8.37
C PRO A 155 4.95 3.62 -9.83
N GLU A 156 6.04 2.95 -10.18
CA GLU A 156 6.24 2.48 -11.53
C GLU A 156 5.13 1.48 -11.92
N LYS A 157 4.69 1.59 -13.17
CA LYS A 157 3.83 0.61 -13.84
C LYS A 157 4.62 -0.70 -13.89
N GLN A 158 4.41 -1.59 -12.93
CA GLN A 158 5.05 -2.90 -12.91
C GLN A 158 4.49 -3.70 -14.09
N ARG A 159 5.30 -3.78 -15.15
CA ARG A 159 5.04 -4.68 -16.27
C ARG A 159 5.26 -6.09 -15.75
N LEU A 160 4.19 -6.88 -15.63
CA LEU A 160 4.31 -8.32 -15.44
C LEU A 160 5.16 -8.85 -16.60
N LYS A 161 6.35 -9.36 -16.28
CA LYS A 161 7.32 -9.84 -17.25
C LYS A 161 6.73 -11.10 -17.91
N SER A 162 6.04 -10.91 -19.04
CA SER A 162 5.54 -12.02 -19.86
C SER A 162 6.73 -12.90 -20.21
N TRP A 163 6.67 -14.18 -19.79
CA TRP A 163 7.68 -15.19 -20.07
C TRP A 163 7.62 -15.68 -21.54
N MET A 164 6.69 -15.17 -22.36
CA MET A 164 6.64 -15.53 -23.76
C MET A 164 7.86 -14.98 -24.50
N PRO A 165 8.66 -15.84 -25.16
CA PRO A 165 9.81 -15.40 -25.94
C PRO A 165 9.34 -14.43 -27.03
N LYS A 166 9.97 -13.25 -27.11
CA LYS A 166 9.74 -12.30 -28.19
C LYS A 166 9.97 -13.01 -29.53
N ASN A 167 8.96 -13.08 -30.38
CA ASN A 167 9.12 -13.59 -31.72
C ASN A 167 10.12 -12.71 -32.48
N ARG A 168 11.17 -13.34 -33.04
CA ARG A 168 12.35 -12.73 -33.69
C ARG A 168 12.03 -11.80 -34.88
N HIS A 169 10.76 -11.74 -35.30
CA HIS A 169 10.28 -10.94 -36.43
C HIS A 169 9.54 -9.64 -36.03
N GLN A 170 9.40 -9.34 -34.73
CA GLN A 170 8.85 -8.05 -34.26
C GLN A 170 9.97 -7.01 -34.13
N ILE A 171 10.50 -6.53 -35.25
CA ILE A 171 11.53 -5.48 -35.30
C ILE A 171 10.89 -4.07 -35.24
N PHE A 172 9.59 -3.97 -35.53
CA PHE A 172 8.81 -2.72 -35.52
C PHE A 172 7.66 -2.78 -34.52
N ASP A 173 7.96 -3.16 -33.27
CA ASP A 173 7.01 -2.88 -32.19
C ASP A 173 7.08 -1.37 -31.97
N THR A 174 6.02 -0.66 -32.35
CA THR A 174 5.91 0.77 -32.05
C THR A 174 5.84 0.85 -30.54
N GLU A 175 6.96 1.15 -29.89
CA GLU A 175 6.99 1.32 -28.44
C GLU A 175 5.87 2.30 -28.10
N GLU A 176 4.88 1.80 -27.37
CA GLU A 176 3.77 2.58 -26.83
C GLU A 176 4.39 3.84 -26.24
N ARG A 177 4.13 5.00 -26.87
CA ARG A 177 4.81 6.27 -26.53
C ARG A 177 4.69 6.44 -25.02
N LYS A 178 5.79 6.21 -24.32
CA LYS A 178 5.86 6.43 -22.88
C LYS A 178 5.52 7.90 -22.69
N ASP A 179 4.46 8.20 -21.93
CA ASP A 179 4.07 9.58 -21.68
C ASP A 179 5.31 10.30 -21.14
N VAL A 180 5.66 11.46 -21.70
CA VAL A 180 6.87 12.20 -21.32
C VAL A 180 6.82 12.53 -19.83
N ARG A 181 5.62 12.64 -19.26
CA ARG A 181 5.38 12.80 -17.81
C ARG A 181 5.82 11.59 -16.98
N ASP A 182 5.72 10.37 -17.51
CA ASP A 182 6.20 9.14 -16.85
C ASP A 182 7.74 9.10 -16.77
N HIS A 183 8.45 9.89 -17.59
CA HIS A 183 9.91 10.05 -17.49
C HIS A 183 10.32 10.92 -16.29
N TYR A 184 9.43 11.80 -15.82
CA TYR A 184 9.67 12.72 -14.71
C TYR A 184 9.22 12.18 -13.35
N ILE A 185 8.60 11.00 -13.30
CA ILE A 185 8.38 10.27 -12.05
C ILE A 185 9.77 9.78 -11.60
N LYS A 186 10.48 10.68 -10.91
CA LYS A 186 11.81 10.46 -10.33
C LYS A 186 11.80 9.17 -9.54
N ASN A 187 12.95 8.48 -9.57
CA ASN A 187 13.25 7.27 -8.80
C ASN A 187 12.50 7.28 -7.45
N PRO A 188 11.58 6.34 -7.20
CA PRO A 188 10.73 6.34 -6.01
C PRO A 188 11.52 6.32 -4.70
N MET A 189 12.79 5.88 -4.75
CA MET A 189 13.71 5.91 -3.62
C MET A 189 14.07 7.33 -3.15
N VAL A 190 13.88 8.36 -3.99
CA VAL A 190 14.10 9.75 -3.58
C VAL A 190 13.11 10.15 -2.49
N PHE A 191 11.84 9.76 -2.62
CA PHE A 191 10.82 10.04 -1.60
C PHE A 191 11.11 9.31 -0.30
N VAL A 192 11.60 8.06 -0.39
CA VAL A 192 12.04 7.27 0.77
C VAL A 192 13.25 7.94 1.45
N GLY A 193 14.23 8.38 0.68
CA GLY A 193 15.40 9.10 1.21
C GLY A 193 15.02 10.40 1.91
N VAL A 194 14.16 11.21 1.29
CA VAL A 194 13.65 12.45 1.89
C VAL A 194 12.85 12.16 3.17
N PHE A 195 12.03 11.11 3.18
CA PHE A 195 11.31 10.67 4.38
C PHE A 195 12.26 10.35 5.52
N VAL A 196 13.28 9.51 5.29
CA VAL A 196 14.24 9.12 6.33
C VAL A 196 14.97 10.34 6.88
N VAL A 197 15.43 11.24 6.03
CA VAL A 197 16.11 12.48 6.45
C VAL A 197 15.19 13.35 7.31
N VAL A 198 13.93 13.54 6.89
CA VAL A 198 12.97 14.35 7.65
C VAL A 198 12.63 13.71 9.00
N GLN A 199 12.46 12.38 9.08
CA GLN A 199 12.18 11.70 10.35
C GLN A 199 13.36 11.79 11.32
N ILE A 200 14.59 11.63 10.83
CA ILE A 200 15.80 11.82 11.65
C ILE A 200 15.86 13.27 12.16
N ALA A 201 15.60 14.24 11.29
CA ALA A 201 15.56 15.64 11.68
C ALA A 201 14.50 15.91 12.75
N PHE A 202 13.31 15.30 12.66
CA PHE A 202 12.29 15.42 13.70
C PHE A 202 12.68 14.77 15.02
N HIS A 203 13.30 13.59 15.00
CA HIS A 203 13.80 12.96 16.22
C HIS A 203 14.78 13.88 16.97
N PHE A 204 15.78 14.43 16.27
CA PHE A 204 16.73 15.37 16.89
C PHE A 204 16.07 16.70 17.29
N ALA A 205 15.19 17.25 16.46
CA ALA A 205 14.51 18.50 16.78
C ALA A 205 13.59 18.36 18.00
N CYS A 206 12.90 17.22 18.16
CA CYS A 206 12.07 16.95 19.33
C CYS A 206 12.93 16.83 20.60
N GLY A 207 14.05 16.11 20.55
CA GLY A 207 14.96 16.00 21.69
C GLY A 207 15.53 17.35 22.16
N ILE A 208 15.74 18.30 21.25
CA ILE A 208 16.27 19.64 21.57
C ILE A 208 15.15 20.59 22.05
N LEU A 209 14.01 20.62 21.37
CA LEU A 209 12.95 21.60 21.60
C LEU A 209 11.94 21.17 22.67
N TYR A 210 11.76 19.86 22.86
CA TYR A 210 10.72 19.28 23.72
C TYR A 210 11.29 18.12 24.55
N PRO A 211 12.06 18.40 25.62
CA PRO A 211 12.60 17.37 26.49
C PRO A 211 11.50 16.45 27.04
N GLY A 212 11.71 15.14 26.97
CA GLY A 212 10.73 14.13 27.39
C GLY A 212 9.77 13.69 26.28
N PHE A 213 9.77 14.32 25.11
CA PHE A 213 9.03 13.86 23.94
C PHE A 213 9.95 13.28 22.88
N ASP A 214 9.51 12.19 22.25
CA ASP A 214 10.18 11.61 21.10
C ASP A 214 9.16 11.21 20.04
N THR A 215 9.60 11.18 18.79
CA THR A 215 8.79 10.74 17.65
C THR A 215 9.21 9.35 17.17
N LEU A 216 10.38 8.87 17.59
CA LEU A 216 11.07 7.75 16.98
C LEU A 216 11.51 6.71 18.02
N ASP A 217 10.97 5.49 17.91
CA ASP A 217 11.56 4.29 18.51
C ASP A 217 12.07 3.38 17.39
N LEU A 218 13.38 3.12 17.35
CA LEU A 218 14.02 2.42 16.24
C LEU A 218 13.48 1.00 16.05
N VAL A 219 13.22 0.28 17.14
CA VAL A 219 12.80 -1.12 17.09
C VAL A 219 11.34 -1.21 16.63
N ALA A 220 10.46 -0.40 17.21
CA ALA A 220 9.06 -0.33 16.80
C ALA A 220 8.92 0.20 15.36
N THR A 221 9.79 1.12 14.93
CA THR A 221 9.86 1.59 13.54
C THR A 221 10.24 0.45 12.60
N ALA A 222 11.26 -0.34 12.92
CA ALA A 222 11.67 -1.49 12.12
C ALA A 222 10.57 -2.56 12.03
N ILE A 223 9.86 -2.82 13.13
CA ILE A 223 8.70 -3.72 13.17
C ILE A 223 7.59 -3.19 12.26
N SER A 224 7.27 -1.90 12.37
CA SER A 224 6.23 -1.26 11.55
C SER A 224 6.54 -1.34 10.05
N PHE A 225 7.80 -1.07 9.68
CA PHE A 225 8.28 -1.25 8.32
C PHE A 225 8.11 -2.70 7.85
N GLY A 226 8.53 -3.66 8.67
CA GLY A 226 8.41 -5.10 8.37
C GLY A 226 6.97 -5.55 8.17
N ILE A 227 6.04 -5.04 8.97
CA ILE A 227 4.59 -5.30 8.84
C ILE A 227 4.08 -4.76 7.51
N GLY A 228 4.39 -3.50 7.20
CA GLY A 228 3.99 -2.87 5.95
C GLY A 228 4.50 -3.63 4.72
N TYR A 229 5.80 -3.97 4.74
CA TYR A 229 6.44 -4.77 3.69
C TYR A 229 5.83 -6.16 3.58
N GLY A 230 5.68 -6.87 4.70
CA GLY A 230 5.17 -8.23 4.75
C GLY A 230 3.73 -8.36 4.26
N ILE A 231 2.84 -7.46 4.69
CA ILE A 231 1.43 -7.43 4.25
C ILE A 231 1.34 -7.10 2.76
N ALA A 232 2.06 -6.08 2.30
CA ALA A 232 2.06 -5.73 0.88
C ALA A 232 2.61 -6.88 0.03
N HIS A 233 3.67 -7.56 0.48
CA HIS A 233 4.25 -8.70 -0.21
C HIS A 233 3.30 -9.91 -0.21
N PHE A 234 2.63 -10.18 0.92
CA PHE A 234 1.63 -11.24 1.02
C PHE A 234 0.45 -10.98 0.09
N LEU A 235 -0.06 -9.75 0.04
CA LEU A 235 -1.17 -9.37 -0.84
C LEU A 235 -0.76 -9.35 -2.32
N LEU A 236 0.46 -8.91 -2.63
CA LEU A 236 1.01 -9.02 -3.97
C LEU A 236 1.14 -10.48 -4.39
N SER A 237 1.71 -11.33 -3.53
CA SER A 237 1.84 -12.77 -3.76
C SER A 237 0.49 -13.47 -3.90
N ALA A 238 -0.52 -13.08 -3.12
CA ALA A 238 -1.88 -13.60 -3.25
C ALA A 238 -2.54 -13.16 -4.57
N ALA A 239 -2.26 -11.94 -5.04
CA ALA A 239 -2.75 -11.45 -6.31
C ALA A 239 -2.02 -12.07 -7.51
N THR A 240 -0.70 -12.28 -7.42
CA THR A 240 0.15 -12.83 -8.48
C THR A 240 0.21 -14.37 -8.48
N GLY A 241 -0.17 -15.04 -7.39
CA GLY A 241 -0.28 -16.49 -7.34
C GLY A 241 -1.28 -17.07 -8.34
N ASN A 242 -2.29 -16.28 -8.73
CA ASN A 242 -3.24 -16.61 -9.80
C ASN A 242 -2.74 -16.21 -11.21
N VAL A 243 -1.59 -15.54 -11.30
CA VAL A 243 -1.06 -14.95 -12.54
C VAL A 243 -0.15 -15.90 -13.31
N GLN A 244 0.36 -16.99 -12.72
CA GLN A 244 1.03 -18.03 -13.54
C GLN A 244 0.09 -18.60 -14.61
N ASP A 245 -1.21 -18.74 -14.30
CA ASP A 245 -2.23 -19.17 -15.26
C ASP A 245 -2.86 -18.00 -16.04
N ALA A 246 -2.76 -16.76 -15.56
CA ALA A 246 -3.46 -15.62 -16.16
C ALA A 246 -3.09 -15.29 -17.62
N PRO A 247 -1.81 -15.25 -18.06
CA PRO A 247 -1.49 -14.93 -19.45
C PRO A 247 -1.94 -16.04 -20.40
N MET A 248 -1.82 -17.29 -19.97
CA MET A 248 -2.27 -18.44 -20.75
C MET A 248 -3.80 -18.48 -20.85
N LYS A 249 -4.49 -18.24 -19.72
CA LYS A 249 -5.94 -18.12 -19.66
C LYS A 249 -6.47 -16.92 -20.46
N LEU A 250 -5.80 -15.77 -20.41
CA LEU A 250 -6.12 -14.59 -21.23
C LEU A 250 -5.91 -14.89 -22.73
N GLY A 251 -4.83 -15.57 -23.08
CA GLY A 251 -4.58 -16.04 -24.45
C GLY A 251 -5.68 -16.98 -24.95
N VAL A 252 -6.09 -17.94 -24.12
CA VAL A 252 -7.21 -18.86 -24.41
C VAL A 252 -8.52 -18.09 -24.60
N LEU A 253 -8.89 -17.21 -23.68
CA LEU A 253 -10.14 -16.46 -23.77
C LEU A 253 -10.18 -15.52 -24.98
N HIS A 254 -9.07 -14.85 -25.29
CA HIS A 254 -8.97 -13.99 -26.46
C HIS A 254 -9.10 -14.78 -27.76
N HIS A 255 -8.39 -15.90 -27.89
CA HIS A 255 -8.44 -16.71 -29.09
C HIS A 255 -9.82 -17.38 -29.28
N TYR A 256 -10.42 -17.86 -28.20
CA TYR A 256 -11.79 -18.35 -28.18
C TYR A 256 -12.79 -17.29 -28.64
N ARG A 257 -12.73 -16.06 -28.08
CA ARG A 257 -13.60 -14.95 -28.50
C ARG A 257 -13.41 -14.57 -29.97
N LYS A 258 -12.18 -14.67 -30.48
CA LYS A 258 -11.87 -14.44 -31.89
C LYS A 258 -12.53 -15.49 -32.79
N LEU A 259 -12.55 -16.76 -32.38
CA LEU A 259 -13.23 -17.82 -33.14
C LEU A 259 -14.75 -17.66 -33.10
N ILE A 260 -15.32 -17.31 -31.93
CA ILE A 260 -16.74 -16.99 -31.81
C ILE A 260 -17.12 -15.78 -32.68
N ALA A 261 -16.26 -14.77 -32.79
CA ALA A 261 -16.50 -13.60 -33.64
C ALA A 261 -16.50 -13.91 -35.15
N ILE A 262 -16.00 -15.08 -35.55
CA ILE A 262 -16.01 -15.58 -36.94
C ILE A 262 -17.17 -16.59 -37.12
N ASP A 263 -18.17 -16.56 -36.23
CA ASP A 263 -19.35 -17.45 -36.22
C ASP A 263 -19.01 -18.96 -36.13
N VAL A 264 -17.88 -19.32 -35.54
CA VAL A 264 -17.54 -20.72 -35.26
C VAL A 264 -18.40 -21.24 -34.10
N PRO A 265 -19.06 -22.42 -34.21
CA PRO A 265 -19.83 -23.03 -33.12
C PRO A 265 -19.01 -23.19 -31.83
N HIS A 266 -19.66 -23.06 -30.67
CA HIS A 266 -19.00 -23.09 -29.35
C HIS A 266 -18.01 -24.24 -29.17
N GLU A 267 -18.41 -25.46 -29.52
CA GLU A 267 -17.59 -26.67 -29.41
C GLU A 267 -16.37 -26.66 -30.35
N GLN A 268 -16.55 -26.18 -31.58
CA GLN A 268 -15.48 -26.05 -32.55
C GLN A 268 -14.51 -24.91 -32.18
N ALA A 269 -15.01 -23.84 -31.56
CA ALA A 269 -14.20 -22.74 -31.05
C ALA A 269 -13.33 -23.17 -29.85
N LEU A 270 -13.87 -23.99 -28.94
CA LEU A 270 -13.11 -24.58 -27.84
C LEU A 270 -12.01 -25.52 -28.36
N MET A 271 -12.36 -26.41 -29.29
CA MET A 271 -11.43 -27.37 -29.89
C MET A 271 -10.37 -26.67 -30.76
N GLY A 272 -10.74 -25.62 -31.49
CA GLY A 272 -9.81 -24.78 -32.26
C GLY A 272 -8.85 -24.01 -31.37
N THR A 273 -9.34 -23.47 -30.25
CA THR A 273 -8.49 -22.77 -29.25
C THR A 273 -7.52 -23.73 -28.58
N SER A 274 -7.98 -24.92 -28.20
CA SER A 274 -7.16 -26.00 -27.63
C SER A 274 -6.04 -26.42 -28.59
N LYS A 275 -6.37 -26.68 -29.87
CA LYS A 275 -5.38 -27.07 -30.89
C LYS A 275 -4.37 -25.96 -31.20
N ALA A 276 -4.82 -24.71 -31.28
CA ALA A 276 -3.95 -23.59 -31.62
C ALA A 276 -2.97 -23.23 -30.49
N LEU A 277 -3.35 -23.46 -29.23
CA LEU A 277 -2.51 -23.15 -28.06
C LEU A 277 -1.82 -24.39 -27.48
N GLY A 278 -2.09 -25.58 -28.00
CA GLY A 278 -1.50 -26.84 -27.53
C GLY A 278 -1.95 -27.25 -26.12
N LEU A 279 -3.14 -26.84 -25.71
CA LEU A 279 -3.66 -27.05 -24.35
C LEU A 279 -4.74 -28.13 -24.31
N PRO A 280 -4.86 -28.91 -23.23
CA PRO A 280 -5.95 -29.87 -23.05
C PRO A 280 -7.33 -29.22 -23.20
N TYR A 281 -8.22 -29.88 -23.94
CA TYR A 281 -9.57 -29.37 -24.21
C TYR A 281 -10.39 -29.11 -22.92
N GLU A 282 -10.31 -30.03 -21.95
CA GLU A 282 -10.95 -29.91 -20.63
C GLU A 282 -10.55 -28.61 -19.92
N GLN A 283 -9.26 -28.27 -19.94
CA GLN A 283 -8.71 -27.07 -19.29
C GLN A 283 -9.22 -25.77 -19.94
N VAL A 284 -9.28 -25.74 -21.28
CA VAL A 284 -9.82 -24.61 -22.05
C VAL A 284 -11.31 -24.44 -21.78
N ARG A 285 -12.07 -25.53 -21.76
CA ARG A 285 -13.51 -25.55 -21.46
C ARG A 285 -13.79 -25.01 -20.06
N ASP A 286 -13.05 -25.44 -19.06
CA ASP A 286 -13.16 -24.97 -17.68
C ASP A 286 -12.87 -23.49 -17.55
N TRP A 287 -11.84 -22.98 -18.23
CA TRP A 287 -11.51 -21.57 -18.20
C TRP A 287 -12.56 -20.69 -18.88
N VAL A 288 -13.09 -21.13 -20.03
CA VAL A 288 -14.15 -20.42 -20.76
C VAL A 288 -15.47 -20.45 -19.96
N ASN A 289 -15.83 -21.59 -19.37
CA ASN A 289 -17.04 -21.71 -18.54
C ASN A 289 -16.94 -20.89 -17.25
N LYS A 290 -15.75 -20.81 -16.62
CA LYS A 290 -15.50 -19.92 -15.46
C LYS A 290 -15.53 -18.42 -15.81
N ASP A 291 -15.43 -18.06 -17.09
CA ASP A 291 -15.51 -16.69 -17.60
C ASP A 291 -16.93 -16.30 -18.07
N LYS A 292 -17.81 -17.28 -18.35
CA LYS A 292 -19.23 -17.02 -18.69
C LYS A 292 -19.92 -16.28 -17.54
N GLY A 293 -20.18 -14.98 -17.74
CA GLY A 293 -20.85 -14.10 -16.78
C GLY A 293 -19.94 -13.07 -16.09
N LYS A 294 -18.62 -13.06 -16.35
CA LYS A 294 -17.70 -12.04 -15.82
C LYS A 294 -17.39 -10.98 -16.89
N MET A 295 -17.26 -9.72 -16.43
CA MET A 295 -17.25 -8.49 -17.23
C MET A 295 -16.46 -8.58 -18.56
N LYS A 296 -17.03 -8.00 -19.63
CA LYS A 296 -16.35 -7.74 -20.90
C LYS A 296 -15.13 -6.85 -20.65
N ILE A 297 -13.94 -7.45 -20.62
CA ILE A 297 -12.69 -6.71 -20.77
C ILE A 297 -12.63 -6.22 -22.22
N ARG A 298 -12.79 -4.92 -22.42
CA ARG A 298 -12.64 -4.24 -23.71
C ARG A 298 -11.15 -3.95 -23.87
N ASN A 299 -10.48 -4.65 -24.80
CA ASN A 299 -9.10 -4.34 -25.14
C ASN A 299 -9.08 -3.00 -25.92
N LEU A 300 -8.17 -2.11 -25.53
CA LEU A 300 -7.58 -1.11 -26.44
C LEU A 300 -6.53 -1.79 -27.30
#